data_AF-A0A7J4RC11-F1
#
_entry.id   AF-A0A7J4RC11-F1
#
_cell.length_a   1.000
_cell.length_b   1.000
_cell.length_c   1.000
_cell.angle_alpha   90.00
_cell.angle_beta   90.00
_cell.angle_gamma   90.00
#
_symmetry.space_group_name_H-M   'P 1'
#
loop_
_entity.id
_entity.type
_entity.pdbx_description
1 polymer ?
#
loop_
_entity_poly.entity_id
_entity_poly.type
_entity_poly.pdbx_seq_one_letter_code
_entity_poly.pdbx_strand_id
1 'polypeptide(L)'
;MEASPLSEDEEVLLERGRQDFDNGRFWHAHEAWEDLWNSLKARHAPQAEILLVQGLIQTAALLYNHQRRKVRGVTNQWAKLTPKLEPWDVAWGFDIAQHVKNVSVFFHDVDEWQQTYENVRLPTIDKE
;
A
#
# COMPACT_ATOMS: atom_id res chain seq x y z
N MET A 1 6.94 -12.03 9.56
CA MET A 1 5.60 -12.54 9.95
C MET A 1 5.02 -13.31 8.80
N GLU A 2 4.02 -14.16 9.04
CA GLU A 2 3.29 -14.87 7.99
C GLU A 2 1.83 -14.41 8.03
N ALA A 3 1.27 -14.04 6.88
CA ALA A 3 -0.11 -13.59 6.78
C ALA A 3 -1.04 -14.80 6.59
N SER A 4 -2.18 -14.78 7.25
CA SER A 4 -3.23 -15.78 7.06
C SER A 4 -3.73 -15.75 5.60
N PRO A 5 -4.24 -16.88 5.07
CA PRO A 5 -4.87 -16.88 3.76
C PRO A 5 -6.08 -15.94 3.74
N LEU A 6 -6.30 -15.32 2.59
CA LEU A 6 -7.47 -14.51 2.30
C LEU A 6 -8.61 -15.39 1.81
N SER A 7 -9.85 -14.92 1.92
CA SER A 7 -10.96 -15.52 1.16
C SER A 7 -10.87 -15.13 -0.31
N GLU A 8 -11.59 -15.84 -1.19
CA GLU A 8 -11.65 -15.52 -2.63
C GLU A 8 -12.06 -14.06 -2.89
N ASP A 9 -13.09 -13.56 -2.18
CA ASP A 9 -13.51 -12.16 -2.27
C ASP A 9 -12.42 -11.18 -1.82
N GLU A 10 -11.67 -11.53 -0.78
CA GLU A 10 -10.56 -10.70 -0.27
C GLU A 10 -9.37 -10.67 -1.23
N GLU A 11 -9.07 -11.80 -1.88
CA GLU A 11 -8.05 -11.87 -2.95
C GLU A 11 -8.44 -10.99 -4.14
N VAL A 12 -9.72 -11.00 -4.54
CA VAL A 12 -10.22 -10.12 -5.62
C VAL A 12 -10.05 -8.65 -5.27
N LEU A 13 -10.35 -8.25 -4.02
CA LEU A 13 -10.17 -6.87 -3.56
C LEU A 13 -8.69 -6.47 -3.49
N LEU A 14 -7.84 -7.36 -2.98
CA LEU A 14 -6.39 -7.15 -2.91
C LEU A 14 -5.80 -6.95 -4.32
N GLU A 15 -6.14 -7.84 -5.24
CA GLU A 15 -5.66 -7.84 -6.62
C GLU A 15 -6.19 -6.65 -7.41
N ARG A 16 -7.46 -6.28 -7.24
CA ARG A 16 -8.01 -5.06 -7.84
C ARG A 16 -7.25 -3.82 -7.38
N GLY A 17 -7.00 -3.70 -6.08
CA GLY A 17 -6.23 -2.59 -5.54
C GLY A 17 -4.79 -2.58 -6.07
N ARG A 18 -4.14 -3.75 -6.21
CA ARG A 18 -2.83 -3.87 -6.85
C ARG A 18 -2.85 -3.40 -8.30
N GLN A 19 -3.82 -3.84 -9.10
CA GLN A 19 -3.95 -3.43 -10.50
C GLN A 19 -4.17 -1.92 -10.63
N ASP A 20 -5.03 -1.33 -9.80
CA ASP A 20 -5.22 0.12 -9.77
C ASP A 20 -3.94 0.85 -9.36
N PHE A 21 -3.22 0.33 -8.36
CA PHE A 21 -1.97 0.89 -7.87
C PHE A 21 -0.88 0.90 -8.95
N ASP A 22 -0.64 -0.24 -9.59
CA ASP A 22 0.38 -0.43 -10.62
C ASP A 22 0.11 0.40 -11.89
N ASN A 23 -1.14 0.83 -12.09
CA ASN A 23 -1.55 1.73 -13.17
C ASN A 23 -1.63 3.21 -12.74
N GLY A 24 -1.11 3.55 -11.55
CA GLY A 24 -1.11 4.92 -11.03
C GLY A 24 -2.49 5.47 -10.63
N ARG A 25 -3.53 4.62 -10.59
CA ARG A 25 -4.89 4.96 -10.14
C ARG A 25 -4.99 4.88 -8.62
N PHE A 26 -4.12 5.60 -7.90
CA PHE A 26 -3.94 5.44 -6.46
C PHE A 26 -5.23 5.65 -5.64
N TRP A 27 -6.12 6.56 -6.05
CA TRP A 27 -7.41 6.72 -5.36
C TRP A 27 -8.30 5.47 -5.48
N HIS A 28 -8.34 4.82 -6.65
CA HIS A 28 -9.13 3.61 -6.85
C HIS A 28 -8.51 2.42 -6.08
N ALA A 29 -7.18 2.36 -6.02
CA ALA A 29 -6.47 1.39 -5.17
C ALA A 29 -6.81 1.57 -3.68
N HIS A 30 -6.85 2.83 -3.22
CA HIS A 30 -7.29 3.18 -1.86
C HIS A 30 -8.71 2.66 -1.58
N GLU A 31 -9.67 2.92 -2.47
CA GLU A 31 -11.05 2.47 -2.31
C GLU A 31 -11.16 0.94 -2.27
N ALA A 32 -10.52 0.23 -3.19
CA ALA A 32 -10.52 -1.24 -3.22
C ALA A 32 -9.91 -1.84 -1.93
N TRP A 33 -8.85 -1.24 -1.42
CA TRP A 33 -8.24 -1.69 -0.17
C TRP A 33 -9.02 -1.27 1.08
N GLU A 34 -9.83 -0.19 1.05
CA GLU A 34 -10.78 0.10 2.13
C GLU A 34 -11.88 -0.97 2.23
N ASP A 35 -12.36 -1.49 1.09
CA ASP A 35 -13.30 -2.62 1.06
C ASP A 35 -12.64 -3.87 1.66
N LEU A 36 -11.39 -4.18 1.29
CA LEU A 36 -10.63 -5.28 1.88
C LEU A 36 -10.47 -5.09 3.40
N TRP A 37 -10.12 -3.88 3.84
CA TRP A 37 -9.99 -3.57 5.26
C TRP A 37 -11.31 -3.78 6.03
N ASN A 38 -12.44 -3.43 5.43
CA ASN A 38 -13.76 -3.68 6.01
C ASN A 38 -14.06 -5.18 6.11
N SER A 39 -13.72 -5.98 5.09
CA SER A 39 -13.84 -7.45 5.14
C SER A 39 -13.01 -8.05 6.28
N LEU A 40 -11.73 -7.70 6.36
CA LEU A 40 -10.82 -8.20 7.40
C LEU A 40 -11.33 -7.86 8.81
N LYS A 41 -11.85 -6.64 9.02
CA LYS A 41 -12.48 -6.25 10.29
C LYS A 41 -13.71 -7.09 10.59
N ALA A 42 -14.60 -7.28 9.61
CA ALA A 42 -15.85 -8.02 9.79
C ALA A 42 -15.60 -9.48 10.22
N ARG A 43 -14.57 -10.13 9.65
CA ARG A 43 -14.18 -11.49 10.05
C ARG A 43 -13.21 -11.58 11.22
N HIS A 44 -12.91 -10.46 11.89
CA HIS A 44 -11.98 -10.40 13.02
C HIS A 44 -10.59 -10.97 12.71
N ALA A 45 -10.04 -10.62 11.53
CA ALA A 45 -8.70 -11.01 11.14
C ALA A 45 -7.63 -10.54 12.15
N PRO A 46 -6.45 -11.17 12.21
CA PRO A 46 -5.34 -10.72 13.04
C PRO A 46 -5.04 -9.23 12.89
N GLN A 47 -4.83 -8.54 14.02
CA GLN A 47 -4.60 -7.09 14.03
C GLN A 47 -3.44 -6.65 13.13
N ALA A 48 -2.39 -7.47 13.00
CA ALA A 48 -1.26 -7.19 12.13
C ALA A 48 -1.64 -7.13 10.65
N GLU A 49 -2.59 -7.96 10.20
CA GLU A 49 -3.09 -7.99 8.81
C GLU A 49 -4.01 -6.79 8.54
N ILE A 50 -4.83 -6.41 9.52
CA ILE A 50 -5.63 -5.18 9.47
C ILE A 50 -4.70 -3.96 9.31
N LEU A 51 -3.61 -3.91 10.08
CA LEU A 51 -2.61 -2.85 9.98
C LEU A 51 -1.88 -2.88 8.64
N LEU A 52 -1.55 -4.06 8.11
CA LEU A 52 -0.93 -4.21 6.80
C LEU A 52 -1.78 -3.56 5.70
N VAL A 53 -3.07 -3.89 5.61
CA VAL A 53 -3.97 -3.28 4.61
C VAL A 53 -4.11 -1.77 4.83
N GLN A 54 -4.20 -1.32 6.09
CA GLN A 54 -4.17 0.12 6.36
C GLN A 54 -2.87 0.79 5.90
N GLY A 55 -1.73 0.11 5.97
CA GLY A 55 -0.47 0.59 5.43
C GLY A 55 -0.54 0.78 3.92
N LEU A 56 -1.09 -0.20 3.19
CA LEU A 56 -1.30 -0.12 1.74
C LEU A 56 -2.24 1.03 1.34
N ILE A 57 -3.39 1.17 2.03
CA ILE A 57 -4.32 2.30 1.87
C ILE A 57 -3.58 3.63 2.06
N GLN A 58 -2.73 3.71 3.08
CA GLN A 58 -1.98 4.92 3.40
C GLN A 58 -0.88 5.20 2.37
N THR A 59 -0.24 4.18 1.79
CA THR A 59 0.65 4.33 0.63
C THR A 59 -0.09 4.92 -0.56
N ALA A 60 -1.24 4.38 -0.92
CA ALA A 60 -2.05 4.90 -2.03
C ALA A 60 -2.42 6.37 -1.80
N ALA A 61 -2.85 6.72 -0.58
CA ALA A 61 -3.10 8.11 -0.20
C ALA A 61 -1.85 8.99 -0.22
N LEU A 62 -0.67 8.48 0.15
CA LEU A 62 0.61 9.19 0.07
C LEU A 62 0.89 9.59 -1.37
N LEU A 63 0.87 8.63 -2.30
CA LEU A 63 1.18 8.86 -3.71
C LEU A 63 0.15 9.77 -4.38
N TYR A 64 -1.13 9.63 -4.02
CA TYR A 64 -2.18 10.54 -4.46
C TYR A 64 -1.94 11.98 -3.99
N ASN A 65 -1.47 12.17 -2.75
CA ASN A 65 -1.09 13.50 -2.25
C ASN A 65 0.18 14.03 -2.92
N HIS A 66 1.14 13.16 -3.24
CA HIS A 66 2.36 13.52 -3.94
C HIS A 66 2.05 14.05 -5.35
N GLN A 67 1.18 13.37 -6.11
CA GLN A 67 0.67 13.85 -7.41
C GLN A 67 0.07 15.26 -7.35
N ARG A 68 -0.53 15.60 -6.20
CA ARG A 68 -1.18 16.89 -5.94
C ARG A 68 -0.27 17.89 -5.23
N ARG A 69 1.02 17.56 -5.04
CA ARG A 69 2.04 18.36 -4.36
C ARG A 69 1.60 18.83 -2.97
N LYS A 70 1.02 17.91 -2.20
CA LYS A 70 0.51 18.18 -0.85
C LYS A 70 1.50 17.68 0.20
N VAL A 71 2.46 18.55 0.59
CA VAL A 71 3.49 18.31 1.61
C VAL A 71 2.92 17.60 2.85
N ARG A 72 1.95 18.24 3.53
CA ARG A 72 1.33 17.69 4.74
C ARG A 72 0.63 16.35 4.51
N GLY A 73 0.10 16.12 3.31
CA GLY A 73 -0.53 14.86 2.94
C GLY A 73 0.50 13.73 2.86
N VAL A 74 1.60 13.97 2.14
CA VAL A 74 2.70 12.99 1.99
C VAL A 74 3.34 12.66 3.35
N THR A 75 3.72 13.68 4.12
CA THR A 75 4.43 13.49 5.39
C THR A 75 3.59 12.79 6.44
N ASN A 76 2.30 13.15 6.57
CA ASN A 76 1.41 12.49 7.52
C ASN A 76 1.12 11.04 7.15
N GLN A 77 0.99 10.72 5.87
CA GLN A 77 0.70 9.36 5.44
C GLN A 77 1.94 8.46 5.58
N TRP A 78 3.13 8.99 5.28
CA TRP A 78 4.39 8.30 5.53
C TRP A 78 4.54 7.91 7.02
N ALA A 79 4.39 8.88 7.92
CA ALA A 79 4.49 8.63 9.37
C ALA A 79 3.52 7.57 9.90
N LYS A 80 2.37 7.37 9.22
CA LYS A 80 1.37 6.38 9.61
C LYS A 80 1.61 5.00 8.98
N LEU A 81 2.05 4.96 7.72
CA LEU A 81 2.19 3.69 6.99
C LEU A 81 3.44 2.94 7.41
N THR A 82 4.55 3.64 7.66
CA THR A 82 5.84 3.02 7.98
C THR A 82 5.77 2.03 9.14
N PRO A 83 5.27 2.39 10.35
CA PRO A 83 5.19 1.44 11.46
C PRO A 83 4.24 0.26 11.23
N LYS A 84 3.37 0.32 10.21
CA LYS A 84 2.43 -0.77 9.86
C LYS A 84 3.02 -1.75 8.86
N LEU A 85 3.85 -1.26 7.95
CA LEU A 85 4.45 -2.06 6.88
C LEU A 85 5.83 -2.62 7.28
N GLU A 86 6.64 -1.89 8.04
CA GLU A 86 7.98 -2.33 8.46
C GLU A 86 8.05 -3.70 9.15
N PRO A 87 7.04 -4.14 9.94
CA PRO A 87 7.06 -5.48 10.54
C PRO A 87 6.96 -6.63 9.52
N TRP A 88 6.62 -6.36 8.25
CA TRP A 88 6.40 -7.35 7.21
C TRP A 88 7.52 -7.35 6.18
N ASP A 89 8.14 -8.51 5.97
CA ASP A 89 9.00 -8.73 4.80
C ASP A 89 8.14 -9.05 3.57
N VAL A 90 7.25 -10.04 3.72
CA VAL A 90 6.40 -10.58 2.66
C VAL A 90 4.98 -10.80 3.20
N ALA A 91 3.97 -10.53 2.39
CA ALA A 91 2.58 -10.89 2.66
C ALA A 91 1.78 -11.05 1.37
N TRP A 92 0.96 -12.11 1.29
CA TRP A 92 0.06 -12.38 0.15
C TRP A 92 0.72 -12.29 -1.23
N GLY A 93 1.95 -12.80 -1.34
CA GLY A 93 2.72 -12.78 -2.60
C GLY A 93 3.47 -11.46 -2.88
N PHE A 94 3.41 -10.47 -1.99
CA PHE A 94 4.07 -9.18 -2.17
C PHE A 94 5.31 -9.01 -1.29
N ASP A 95 6.34 -8.37 -1.83
CA ASP A 95 7.54 -7.94 -1.10
C ASP A 95 7.28 -6.59 -0.42
N ILE A 96 6.78 -6.63 0.80
CA ILE A 96 6.40 -5.44 1.56
C ILE A 96 7.63 -4.62 1.95
N ALA A 97 8.74 -5.27 2.28
CA ALA A 97 9.99 -4.58 2.60
C ALA A 97 10.51 -3.76 1.40
N GLN A 98 10.50 -4.34 0.20
CA GLN A 98 10.88 -3.63 -1.02
C GLN A 98 9.86 -2.55 -1.39
N HIS A 99 8.56 -2.78 -1.16
CA HIS A 99 7.53 -1.78 -1.36
C HIS A 99 7.78 -0.51 -0.53
N VAL A 100 8.10 -0.66 0.76
CA VAL A 100 8.42 0.48 1.63
C VAL A 100 9.61 1.28 1.09
N LYS A 101 10.67 0.61 0.62
CA LYS A 101 11.82 1.28 -0.02
C LYS A 101 11.41 2.03 -1.28
N ASN A 102 10.62 1.41 -2.15
CA ASN A 102 10.14 2.01 -3.40
C ASN A 102 9.27 3.25 -3.16
N VAL A 103 8.53 3.29 -2.05
CA VAL A 103 7.66 4.42 -1.70
C VAL A 103 8.44 5.53 -0.97
N SER A 104 9.48 5.18 -0.20
CA SER A 104 10.25 6.14 0.61
C SER A 104 10.83 7.31 -0.21
N VAL A 105 11.18 7.05 -1.47
CA VAL A 105 11.70 8.08 -2.39
C VAL A 105 10.70 9.23 -2.60
N PHE A 106 9.40 8.98 -2.58
CA PHE A 106 8.35 10.01 -2.72
C PHE A 106 8.22 10.86 -1.46
N PHE A 107 8.54 10.30 -0.29
CA PHE A 107 8.63 11.08 0.94
C PHE A 107 9.86 11.98 0.95
N HIS A 108 11.00 11.49 0.44
CA HIS A 108 12.23 12.27 0.33
C HIS A 108 12.21 13.32 -0.79
N ASP A 109 11.36 13.15 -1.80
CA ASP A 109 11.16 14.09 -2.92
C ASP A 109 10.16 15.23 -2.62
N VAL A 110 9.62 15.28 -1.40
CA VAL A 110 8.72 16.37 -0.99
C VAL A 110 9.43 17.72 -1.16
N ASP A 111 8.70 18.70 -1.69
CA ASP A 111 9.16 20.04 -2.10
C ASP A 111 9.97 20.10 -3.42
N GLU A 112 10.57 18.99 -3.85
CA GLU A 112 11.28 18.88 -5.14
C GLU A 112 10.36 18.41 -6.27
N TRP A 113 9.48 17.44 -6.00
CA TRP A 113 8.47 16.89 -6.90
C TRP A 113 9.02 16.35 -8.24
N GLN A 114 10.21 15.74 -8.21
CA GLN A 114 10.90 15.18 -9.37
C GLN A 114 10.51 13.73 -9.65
N GLN A 115 9.91 13.02 -8.68
CA GLN A 115 9.59 11.61 -8.84
C GLN A 115 8.46 11.38 -9.84
N THR A 116 8.65 10.37 -10.69
CA THR A 116 7.68 9.91 -11.68
C THR A 116 7.00 8.63 -11.21
N TYR A 117 5.82 8.34 -11.78
CA TYR A 117 4.97 7.23 -11.33
C TYR A 117 4.98 6.03 -12.27
N GLU A 118 5.68 6.13 -13.41
CA GLU A 118 5.65 5.14 -14.50
C GLU A 118 6.10 3.74 -14.07
N ASN A 119 6.93 3.67 -13.03
CA ASN A 119 7.49 2.42 -12.51
C ASN A 119 7.06 2.12 -11.07
N VAL A 120 6.04 2.83 -10.56
CA VAL A 120 5.52 2.57 -9.22
C VAL A 120 4.61 1.36 -9.28
N ARG A 121 5.07 0.27 -8.68
CA ARG A 121 4.33 -0.99 -8.59
C ARG A 121 4.45 -1.60 -7.20
N LEU A 122 3.48 -2.42 -6.83
CA LEU A 122 3.59 -3.29 -5.67
C LEU A 122 4.43 -4.51 -6.06
N PRO A 123 5.67 -4.65 -5.55
CA PRO A 123 6.55 -5.74 -5.96
C PRO A 123 6.01 -7.09 -5.49
N THR A 124 6.07 -8.09 -6.37
CA THR A 124 5.73 -9.48 -6.10
C THR A 124 7.00 -10.27 -5.74
N ILE A 125 6.85 -11.33 -4.93
CA ILE A 125 7.96 -12.22 -4.58
C ILE A 125 8.33 -13.21 -5.69
N ASP A 126 7.47 -13.32 -6.70
CA ASP A 126 7.75 -14.12 -7.89
C ASP A 126 8.92 -13.48 -8.65
N LYS A 127 10.06 -14.15 -8.54
CA LYS A 127 11.26 -13.91 -9.35
C LYS A 127 11.05 -14.52 -10.72
N GLU A 128 11.29 -13.68 -11.73
CA GLU A 128 11.45 -13.95 -13.17
C GLU A 128 10.17 -13.92 -14.03
#